data_AF-A0A257PWR3-F1
#
_entry.id   AF-A0A257PWR3-F1
#
_cell.length_a   1.000
_cell.length_b   1.000
_cell.length_c   1.000
_cell.angle_alpha   90.00
_cell.angle_beta   90.00
_cell.angle_gamma   90.00
#
_symmetry.space_group_name_H-M   'P 1'
#
loop_
_entity.id
_entity.type
_entity.pdbx_description
1 polymer ?
#
loop_
_entity_poly.entity_id
_entity_poly.type
_entity_poly.pdbx_seq_one_letter_code
_entity_poly.pdbx_strand_id
1 'polypeptide(L)'
;MQLKIKRSMEMKGLVSKKPVFGINFRADYSEQERADINKYNLGGEVIYHTEKLTVTIKSLKDGHYTECPDLETLLKAEEAVQAAAKGLKNYLEIAKSFDGREEVFEF
;
A
#
# COMPACT_ATOMS: atom_id res chain seq x y z
N MET A 1 -9.74 2.81 6.52
CA MET A 1 -8.87 2.27 5.46
C MET A 1 -8.78 0.78 5.65
N GLN A 2 -8.88 0.01 4.57
CA GLN A 2 -8.62 -1.43 4.58
C GLN A 2 -7.68 -1.78 3.43
N LEU A 3 -6.47 -2.22 3.75
CA LEU A 3 -5.55 -2.81 2.77
C LEU A 3 -5.96 -4.26 2.50
N LYS A 4 -5.98 -4.63 1.23
CA LYS A 4 -6.29 -5.97 0.73
C LYS A 4 -5.11 -6.45 -0.11
N ILE A 5 -4.57 -7.61 0.25
CA ILE A 5 -3.47 -8.26 -0.47
C ILE A 5 -3.93 -9.66 -0.86
N LYS A 6 -3.74 -10.02 -2.13
CA LYS A 6 -3.97 -11.35 -2.65
C LYS A 6 -2.68 -11.86 -3.28
N ARG A 7 -2.17 -12.98 -2.75
CA ARG A 7 -1.03 -13.70 -3.33
C ARG A 7 -1.53 -14.75 -4.32
N SER A 8 -0.77 -14.99 -5.37
CA SER A 8 -0.99 -16.09 -6.30
C SER A 8 0.32 -16.79 -6.62
N MET A 9 0.21 -18.07 -6.94
CA MET A 9 1.31 -18.86 -7.47
C MET A 9 0.77 -19.71 -8.60
N GLU A 10 1.40 -19.64 -9.75
CA GLU A 10 1.05 -20.43 -10.93
C GLU A 10 2.27 -21.18 -11.43
N MET A 11 2.07 -22.41 -11.89
CA MET A 11 3.14 -23.18 -12.53
C MET A 11 3.13 -22.90 -14.03
N LYS A 12 4.08 -22.08 -14.52
CA LYS A 12 4.19 -21.71 -15.95
C LYS A 12 5.38 -22.42 -16.62
N GLY A 13 5.28 -22.67 -17.93
CA GLY A 13 6.33 -23.29 -18.74
C GLY A 13 5.89 -24.59 -19.45
N LEU A 14 6.33 -24.77 -20.70
CA LEU A 14 5.88 -25.87 -21.59
C LEU A 14 6.61 -27.20 -21.35
N VAL A 15 7.86 -27.17 -20.87
CA VAL A 15 8.72 -28.37 -20.70
C VAL A 15 9.07 -28.61 -19.23
N SER A 16 9.45 -27.54 -18.51
CA SER A 16 9.67 -27.57 -17.07
C SER A 16 8.79 -26.49 -16.44
N LYS A 17 7.83 -26.92 -15.62
CA LYS A 17 6.95 -26.02 -14.89
C LYS A 17 7.75 -25.30 -13.80
N LYS A 18 7.88 -23.99 -13.91
CA LYS A 18 8.48 -23.13 -12.87
C LYS A 18 7.38 -22.35 -12.14
N PRO A 19 7.51 -22.14 -10.82
CA PRO A 19 6.57 -21.30 -10.09
C PRO A 19 6.75 -19.84 -10.52
N VAL A 20 5.64 -19.19 -10.82
CA VAL A 20 5.54 -17.74 -11.02
C VAL A 20 4.68 -17.20 -9.91
N PHE A 21 5.23 -16.27 -9.15
CA PHE A 21 4.55 -15.63 -8.04
C PHE A 21 3.85 -14.37 -8.54
N GLY A 22 2.70 -14.06 -7.96
CA GLY A 22 1.97 -12.84 -8.23
C GLY A 22 1.43 -12.25 -6.94
N ILE A 23 1.34 -10.93 -6.91
CA ILE A 23 0.72 -10.21 -5.81
C ILE A 23 -0.20 -9.13 -6.37
N ASN A 24 -1.41 -9.08 -5.83
CA ASN A 24 -2.34 -7.99 -6.05
C ASN A 24 -2.52 -7.22 -4.74
N PHE A 25 -2.42 -5.90 -4.79
CA PHE A 25 -2.67 -5.03 -3.64
C PHE A 25 -3.65 -3.92 -4.00
N ARG A 26 -4.61 -3.68 -3.11
CA ARG A 26 -5.62 -2.62 -3.19
C ARG A 26 -5.91 -2.06 -1.80
N ALA A 27 -6.20 -0.77 -1.68
CA ALA A 27 -6.73 -0.19 -0.46
C ALA A 27 -8.13 0.39 -0.67
N ASP A 28 -9.05 0.09 0.24
CA ASP A 28 -10.33 0.79 0.32
C ASP A 28 -10.19 1.95 1.32
N TYR A 29 -10.43 3.16 0.83
CA TYR A 29 -10.43 4.39 1.61
C TYR A 29 -11.87 4.83 1.90
N SER A 30 -12.13 5.26 3.14
CA SER A 30 -13.39 5.96 3.45
C SER A 30 -13.43 7.33 2.74
N GLU A 31 -14.62 7.94 2.65
CA GLU A 31 -14.75 9.28 2.06
C GLU A 31 -13.91 10.32 2.80
N GLN A 32 -13.89 10.26 4.14
CA GLN A 32 -13.06 11.14 4.97
C GLN A 32 -11.57 10.93 4.69
N GLU A 33 -11.11 9.67 4.61
CA GLU A 33 -9.70 9.38 4.31
C GLU A 33 -9.30 9.89 2.93
N ARG A 34 -10.18 9.76 1.94
CA ARG A 34 -9.95 10.34 0.60
C ARG A 34 -9.87 11.86 0.64
N ALA A 35 -10.74 12.51 1.42
CA ALA A 35 -10.71 13.95 1.60
C ALA A 35 -9.40 14.39 2.26
N ASP A 36 -8.96 13.70 3.32
CA ASP A 36 -7.72 14.00 4.04
C ASP A 36 -6.47 13.76 3.16
N ILE A 37 -6.42 12.65 2.40
CA ILE A 37 -5.36 12.38 1.43
C ILE A 37 -5.22 13.52 0.41
N ASN A 38 -6.35 14.05 -0.08
CA ASN A 38 -6.34 15.18 -1.00
C ASN A 38 -5.93 16.48 -0.31
N LYS A 39 -6.48 16.76 0.88
CA LYS A 39 -6.17 17.95 1.69
C LYS A 39 -4.69 18.07 1.99
N TYR A 40 -4.03 16.96 2.34
CA TYR A 40 -2.61 16.91 2.68
C TYR A 40 -1.70 16.58 1.48
N ASN A 41 -2.25 16.52 0.26
CA ASN A 41 -1.52 16.23 -0.98
C ASN A 41 -0.69 14.93 -0.93
N LEU A 42 -1.16 13.93 -0.19
CA LEU A 42 -0.46 12.64 0.00
C LEU A 42 -0.62 11.71 -1.21
N GLY A 43 -1.57 12.00 -2.10
CA GLY A 43 -1.94 11.08 -3.18
C GLY A 43 -0.79 10.69 -4.13
N GLY A 44 0.21 11.56 -4.29
CA GLY A 44 1.37 11.33 -5.15
C GLY A 44 2.53 10.58 -4.49
N GLU A 45 2.45 10.32 -3.18
CA GLU A 45 3.51 9.62 -2.46
C GLU A 45 3.64 8.18 -2.99
N VAL A 46 4.86 7.83 -3.40
CA VAL A 46 5.19 6.51 -3.94
C VAL A 46 5.39 5.56 -2.77
N ILE A 47 4.66 4.45 -2.78
CA ILE A 47 4.69 3.44 -1.72
C ILE A 47 5.46 2.18 -2.13
N TYR A 48 5.51 1.90 -3.43
CA TYR A 48 6.17 0.74 -4.00
C TYR A 48 6.53 1.04 -5.45
N HIS A 49 7.74 0.64 -5.85
CA HIS A 49 8.25 0.88 -7.18
C HIS A 49 9.08 -0.30 -7.66
N THR A 50 8.86 -0.70 -8.91
CA THR A 50 9.70 -1.59 -9.70
C THR A 50 9.86 -0.98 -11.09
N GLU A 51 10.72 -1.58 -11.92
CA GLU A 51 10.88 -1.19 -13.33
C GLU A 51 9.55 -1.17 -14.12
N LYS A 52 8.56 -1.98 -13.72
CA LYS A 52 7.30 -2.15 -14.46
C LYS A 52 6.08 -1.57 -13.75
N LEU A 53 6.19 -1.19 -12.48
CA LEU A 53 5.05 -0.75 -11.68
C LEU A 53 5.48 0.32 -10.67
N THR A 54 4.82 1.47 -10.74
CA THR A 54 4.86 2.48 -9.67
C THR A 54 3.49 2.53 -9.01
N VAL A 55 3.49 2.41 -7.69
CA VAL A 55 2.29 2.43 -6.86
C VAL A 55 2.35 3.67 -5.99
N THR A 56 1.28 4.43 -5.99
CA THR A 56 1.10 5.61 -5.15
C THR A 56 -0.03 5.40 -4.17
N ILE A 57 -0.10 6.24 -3.15
CA ILE A 57 -1.24 6.27 -2.22
C ILE A 57 -2.57 6.40 -2.99
N LYS A 58 -2.64 7.25 -4.01
CA LYS A 58 -3.88 7.41 -4.78
C LYS A 58 -4.20 6.19 -5.64
N SER A 59 -3.20 5.59 -6.28
CA SER A 59 -3.41 4.49 -7.22
C SER A 59 -3.77 3.17 -6.53
N LEU A 60 -3.37 2.99 -5.25
CA LEU A 60 -3.74 1.84 -4.43
C LEU A 60 -5.25 1.51 -4.46
N LYS A 61 -6.12 2.50 -4.61
CA LYS A 61 -7.57 2.29 -4.68
C LYS A 61 -7.98 1.45 -5.90
N ASP A 62 -7.23 1.55 -6.99
CA ASP A 62 -7.55 0.96 -8.29
C ASP A 62 -7.16 -0.53 -8.33
N GLY A 63 -6.29 -0.94 -7.41
CA GLY A 63 -5.73 -2.29 -7.37
C GLY A 63 -4.62 -2.48 -8.40
N HIS A 64 -3.54 -3.11 -7.99
CA HIS A 64 -2.38 -3.32 -8.85
C HIS A 64 -1.89 -4.75 -8.71
N TYR A 65 -1.60 -5.37 -9.85
CA TYR A 65 -0.97 -6.68 -9.92
C TYR A 65 0.45 -6.54 -10.41
N THR A 66 1.37 -7.29 -9.82
CA THR A 66 2.70 -7.51 -10.36
C THR A 66 3.08 -8.98 -10.23
N GLU A 67 3.80 -9.49 -11.23
CA GLU A 67 4.52 -10.75 -11.10
C GLU A 67 5.80 -10.52 -10.29
N CYS A 68 6.16 -11.52 -9.50
CA CYS A 68 7.36 -11.56 -8.68
C CYS A 68 8.23 -12.74 -9.16
N PRO A 69 9.54 -12.52 -9.41
CA PRO A 69 10.42 -13.57 -9.92
C PRO A 69 10.63 -14.71 -8.91
N ASP A 70 10.50 -14.41 -7.62
CA ASP A 70 10.67 -15.34 -6.51
C ASP A 70 9.81 -14.94 -5.31
N LEU A 71 9.79 -15.81 -4.31
CA LEU A 71 9.04 -15.59 -3.07
C LEU A 71 9.59 -14.41 -2.27
N GLU A 72 10.91 -14.20 -2.27
CA GLU A 72 11.55 -13.11 -1.53
C GLU A 72 11.06 -11.74 -2.03
N THR A 73 11.01 -11.56 -3.34
CA THR A 73 10.51 -10.34 -3.98
C THR A 73 9.04 -10.12 -3.67
N LEU A 74 8.24 -11.18 -3.64
CA LEU A 74 6.83 -11.09 -3.23
C LEU A 74 6.70 -10.59 -1.79
N LEU A 75 7.48 -11.16 -0.87
CA LEU A 75 7.43 -10.79 0.55
C LEU A 75 7.89 -9.34 0.77
N LYS A 76 8.94 -8.90 0.05
CA LYS A 76 9.40 -7.50 0.07
C LYS A 76 8.32 -6.53 -0.43
N ALA A 77 7.63 -6.87 -1.52
CA ALA A 77 6.53 -6.06 -2.04
C ALA A 77 5.38 -5.95 -1.03
N GLU A 78 5.04 -7.07 -0.38
CA GLU A 78 4.02 -7.09 0.65
C GLU A 78 4.40 -6.24 1.87
N GLU A 79 5.62 -6.40 2.40
CA GLU A 79 6.10 -5.63 3.54
C GLU A 79 6.10 -4.13 3.25
N ALA A 80 6.60 -3.71 2.08
CA ALA A 80 6.63 -2.32 1.67
C ALA A 80 5.21 -1.71 1.62
N VAL A 81 4.26 -2.41 0.99
CA VAL A 81 2.87 -1.92 0.87
C VAL A 81 2.17 -1.90 2.25
N GLN A 82 2.42 -2.88 3.11
CA GLN A 82 1.88 -2.89 4.48
C GLN A 82 2.44 -1.75 5.32
N ALA A 83 3.76 -1.53 5.27
CA ALA A 83 4.42 -0.45 5.98
C ALA A 83 3.90 0.92 5.54
N ALA A 84 3.78 1.15 4.23
CA ALA A 84 3.25 2.39 3.68
C ALA A 84 1.78 2.63 4.05
N ALA A 85 0.92 1.61 3.95
CA ALA A 85 -0.49 1.73 4.35
C ALA A 85 -0.64 2.04 5.85
N LYS A 86 0.19 1.40 6.70
CA LYS A 86 0.23 1.68 8.14
C LYS A 86 0.72 3.11 8.42
N GLY A 87 1.77 3.55 7.74
CA GLY A 87 2.31 4.91 7.83
C GLY A 87 1.26 5.96 7.47
N LEU A 88 0.56 5.77 6.33
CA LEU A 88 -0.53 6.64 5.92
C LEU A 88 -1.65 6.67 6.94
N LYS A 89 -2.09 5.50 7.45
CA LYS A 89 -3.16 5.46 8.46
C LYS A 89 -2.77 6.28 9.70
N ASN A 90 -1.56 6.06 10.22
CA ASN A 90 -1.06 6.79 11.37
C ASN A 90 -0.97 8.29 11.11
N TYR A 91 -0.46 8.69 9.93
CA TYR A 91 -0.41 10.10 9.53
C TYR A 91 -1.82 10.72 9.55
N LEU A 92 -2.80 10.06 8.95
CA LEU A 92 -4.18 10.57 8.91
C LEU A 92 -4.82 10.63 10.30
N GLU A 93 -4.46 9.73 11.21
CA GLU A 93 -4.92 9.76 12.60
C GLU A 93 -4.30 10.92 13.39
N ILE A 94 -2.98 11.13 13.28
CA ILE A 94 -2.27 12.25 13.93
C ILE A 94 -2.73 13.58 13.34
N ALA A 95 -2.90 13.67 12.03
CA ALA A 95 -3.34 14.90 11.38
C ALA A 95 -4.74 15.37 11.82
N LYS A 96 -5.54 14.50 12.45
CA LYS A 96 -6.83 14.87 13.06
C LYS A 96 -6.66 15.52 14.44
N SER A 97 -5.55 15.29 15.15
CA SER A 97 -5.28 15.95 16.43
C SER A 97 -4.75 17.37 16.27
N PHE A 98 -4.27 17.75 15.07
CA PHE A 98 -3.89 19.13 14.75
C PHE A 98 -5.12 20.05 14.55
N ASP A 99 -5.97 20.15 15.58
CA ASP A 99 -7.15 21.01 15.64
C ASP A 99 -6.90 22.33 16.38
N GLY A 100 -5.64 22.60 16.75
CA GLY A 100 -5.20 23.84 17.39
C GLY A 100 -5.46 23.91 18.89
N ARG A 101 -5.91 22.82 19.52
CA ARG A 101 -6.08 22.74 20.98
C ARG A 101 -4.76 22.50 21.68
N GLU A 102 -4.68 22.97 22.92
CA GLU A 102 -3.56 22.68 23.81
C GLU A 102 -3.65 21.22 24.29
N GLU A 103 -2.57 20.46 24.12
CA GLU A 103 -2.39 19.17 24.78
C GLU A 103 -1.71 19.39 26.14
N VAL A 104 -2.41 19.06 27.22
CA VAL A 104 -1.91 19.19 28.60
C VAL A 104 -1.40 17.83 29.08
N PHE A 105 -0.14 17.76 29.48
CA PHE A 105 0.50 16.58 30.07
C PHE A 105 0.88 16.86 31.53
N GLU A 106 0.46 16.01 32.45
CA GLU A 106 0.88 16.03 33.86
C GLU A 106 1.98 14.99 34.08
N PHE A 107 3.07 15.39 34.74
CA PHE A 107 4.23 14.55 35.06
C PHE A 107 4.42 14.42 36.57
#